data_AF-A0A839QNU3-F1
#
_entry.id   AF-A0A839QNU3-F1
#
_cell.length_a   1.000
_cell.length_b   1.000
_cell.length_c   1.000
_cell.angle_alpha   90.00
_cell.angle_beta   90.00
_cell.angle_gamma   90.00
#
_symmetry.space_group_name_H-M   'P 1'
#
loop_
_entity.id
_entity.type
_entity.pdbx_description
1 polymer ?
#
loop_
_entity_poly.entity_id
_entity_poly.type
_entity_poly.pdbx_seq_one_letter_code
_entity_poly.pdbx_strand_id
1 'polypeptide(L)'
;MPEQNPAETPHDPTGDDAAWADLVRRLEEDDPTADRPADPAEPLAPPTPTPVDPGVFRMHPALVGPRDYEVDDTDDGEFVPEDPPPLGFGNPLLVLAWCGATGAPIVLLLAAMFLRRSPTPLWIGLIAVFLLSVGFLMWKLPRHRADNGDDGARI
;
A
#
# COMPACT_ATOMS: atom_id res chain seq x y z
N MET A 1 -16.81 -36.85 -3.48
CA MET A 1 -16.57 -36.09 -2.24
C MET A 1 -16.28 -34.66 -2.67
N PRO A 2 -17.23 -33.71 -2.56
CA PRO A 2 -16.94 -32.30 -2.79
C PRO A 2 -16.15 -31.75 -1.58
N GLU A 3 -15.04 -31.07 -1.85
CA GLU A 3 -14.33 -30.26 -0.86
C GLU A 3 -15.28 -29.18 -0.33
N GLN A 4 -15.52 -29.18 0.98
CA GLN A 4 -16.15 -28.05 1.63
C GLN A 4 -15.09 -26.96 1.78
N ASN A 5 -15.17 -25.94 0.92
CA ASN A 5 -14.49 -24.67 1.10
C ASN A 5 -14.90 -24.10 2.47
N PRO A 6 -14.01 -23.96 3.46
CA PRO A 6 -14.39 -23.43 4.76
C PRO A 6 -14.92 -22.01 4.56
N ALA A 7 -16.21 -21.85 4.87
CA ALA A 7 -16.95 -20.62 4.69
C ALA A 7 -16.18 -19.42 5.28
N GLU A 8 -16.05 -18.35 4.48
CA GLU A 8 -15.83 -17.01 4.99
C GLU A 8 -16.81 -16.80 6.15
N THR A 9 -16.26 -16.68 7.37
CA THR A 9 -17.07 -16.36 8.53
C THR A 9 -17.58 -14.93 8.31
N PRO A 10 -18.90 -14.65 8.42
CA PRO A 10 -19.41 -13.30 8.29
C PRO A 10 -18.65 -12.37 9.23
N HIS A 11 -18.00 -11.35 8.68
CA HIS A 11 -17.25 -10.35 9.44
C HIS A 11 -18.25 -9.55 10.28
N ASP A 12 -18.26 -9.80 11.58
CA ASP A 12 -19.09 -9.09 12.55
C ASP A 12 -18.28 -7.90 13.08
N PRO A 13 -18.51 -6.67 12.57
CA PRO A 13 -17.74 -5.50 12.98
C PRO A 13 -17.89 -5.21 14.47
N THR A 14 -18.98 -5.65 15.10
CA THR A 14 -19.21 -5.42 16.54
C THR A 14 -18.44 -6.38 17.43
N GLY A 15 -18.11 -7.58 16.93
CA GLY A 15 -17.26 -8.55 17.64
C GLY A 15 -15.78 -8.18 17.60
N ASP A 16 -15.32 -7.61 16.49
CA ASP A 16 -13.94 -7.19 16.31
C ASP A 16 -13.58 -5.98 17.19
N ASP A 17 -14.51 -5.04 17.34
CA ASP A 17 -14.34 -3.90 18.26
C ASP A 17 -14.21 -4.34 19.72
N ALA A 18 -14.96 -5.36 20.13
CA ALA A 18 -14.88 -5.91 21.48
C ALA A 18 -13.57 -6.69 21.72
N ALA A 19 -13.10 -7.44 20.73
CA ALA A 19 -11.83 -8.15 20.79
C ALA A 19 -10.64 -7.17 20.81
N TRP A 20 -10.69 -6.10 20.01
CA TRP A 20 -9.69 -5.02 20.04
C TRP A 20 -9.66 -4.30 21.38
N ALA A 21 -10.82 -3.98 21.95
CA ALA A 21 -10.90 -3.32 23.25
C ALA A 21 -10.27 -4.16 24.37
N ASP A 22 -10.46 -5.49 24.35
CA ASP A 22 -9.84 -6.38 25.34
C ASP A 22 -8.32 -6.48 25.18
N LEU A 23 -7.81 -6.47 23.94
CA LEU A 23 -6.37 -6.43 23.66
C LEU A 23 -5.73 -5.13 24.15
N VAL A 24 -6.37 -3.98 23.90
CA VAL A 24 -5.89 -2.67 24.37
C VAL A 24 -5.90 -2.62 25.90
N ARG A 25 -6.99 -3.07 26.54
CA ARG A 25 -7.08 -3.14 28.00
C ARG A 25 -5.96 -3.99 28.61
N ARG A 26 -5.70 -5.17 28.06
CA ARG A 26 -4.63 -6.05 28.53
C ARG A 26 -3.25 -5.44 28.32
N LEU A 27 -3.04 -4.74 27.20
CA LEU A 27 -1.78 -4.05 26.91
C LEU A 27 -1.53 -2.89 27.88
N GLU A 28 -2.56 -2.13 28.22
CA GLU A 28 -2.47 -1.04 29.22
C GLU A 28 -2.26 -1.59 30.64
N GLU A 29 -2.87 -2.73 30.98
CA GLU A 29 -2.65 -3.43 32.26
C GLU A 29 -1.23 -3.99 32.39
N ASP A 30 -0.62 -4.46 31.29
CA ASP A 30 0.72 -5.02 31.26
C ASP A 30 1.83 -3.95 31.06
N ASP A 31 1.52 -2.63 31.03
CA ASP A 31 2.51 -1.57 30.89
C ASP A 31 3.31 -1.34 32.20
N PRO A 32 4.57 -1.79 32.28
CA PRO A 32 5.37 -1.68 33.50
C PRO A 32 5.88 -0.25 33.75
N THR A 33 5.54 0.70 32.88
CA THR A 33 5.95 2.10 33.00
C THR A 33 4.91 2.99 33.68
N ALA A 34 3.66 2.54 33.77
CA ALA A 34 2.55 3.30 34.36
C ALA A 34 2.73 3.60 35.86
N ASP A 35 3.43 2.74 36.60
CA ASP A 35 3.68 2.89 38.05
C ASP A 35 4.99 3.65 38.38
N ARG A 36 5.70 4.19 37.39
CA ARG A 36 6.94 4.94 37.65
C ARG A 36 6.58 6.38 38.06
N PRO A 37 6.91 6.83 39.29
CA PRO A 37 6.68 8.22 39.65
C PRO A 37 7.48 9.13 38.70
N ALA A 38 6.78 10.10 38.10
CA ALA A 38 7.40 11.11 37.25
C ALA A 38 8.28 12.03 38.10
N ASP A 39 9.55 11.64 38.27
CA ASP A 39 10.57 12.46 38.93
C ASP A 39 10.87 13.69 38.03
N PRO A 40 10.88 14.93 38.56
CA PRO A 40 11.10 16.12 37.74
C PRO A 40 12.51 16.14 37.14
N ALA A 41 12.61 15.71 35.88
CA ALA A 41 13.68 16.02 34.93
C ALA A 41 15.10 16.07 35.52
N GLU A 42 15.61 14.93 35.98
CA GLU A 42 17.06 14.70 35.92
C GLU A 42 17.47 14.51 34.45
N PRO A 43 18.59 15.10 33.97
CA PRO A 43 19.09 14.83 32.64
C PRO A 43 19.27 13.32 32.48
N LEU A 44 18.52 12.70 31.55
CA LEU A 44 18.63 11.29 31.21
C LEU A 44 20.09 11.00 30.80
N ALA A 45 20.89 10.50 31.74
CA ALA A 45 22.10 9.78 31.40
C ALA A 45 21.69 8.62 30.46
N PRO A 46 22.47 8.32 29.41
CA PRO A 46 22.17 7.20 28.53
C PRO A 46 21.95 5.96 29.39
N PRO A 47 20.86 5.19 29.17
CA PRO A 47 20.59 4.02 29.98
C PRO A 47 21.81 3.10 29.89
N THR A 48 22.43 2.83 31.03
CA THR A 48 23.45 1.78 31.10
C THR A 48 22.74 0.49 30.72
N PRO A 49 23.16 -0.22 29.67
CA PRO A 49 22.50 -1.46 29.29
C PRO A 49 22.63 -2.44 30.46
N THR A 50 21.52 -2.68 31.15
CA THR A 50 21.45 -3.77 32.12
C THR A 50 21.59 -5.07 31.32
N PRO A 51 22.43 -6.03 31.77
CA PRO A 51 22.51 -7.33 31.14
C PRO A 51 21.12 -7.98 31.21
N VAL A 52 20.43 -8.07 30.07
CA VAL A 52 19.16 -8.79 29.97
C VAL A 52 19.50 -10.27 30.14
N ASP A 53 18.85 -10.93 31.09
CA ASP A 53 19.10 -12.35 31.37
C ASP A 53 18.82 -13.17 30.08
N PRO A 54 19.84 -13.85 29.50
CA PRO A 54 19.67 -14.62 28.29
C PRO A 54 18.69 -15.79 28.47
N GLY A 55 18.31 -16.14 29.70
CA GLY A 55 17.25 -17.10 30.00
C GLY A 55 15.86 -16.67 29.52
N VAL A 56 15.59 -15.36 29.41
CA VAL A 56 14.30 -14.83 28.94
C VAL A 56 14.05 -15.20 27.47
N PHE A 57 15.11 -15.30 26.66
CA PHE A 57 15.04 -15.64 25.24
C PHE A 57 15.12 -17.15 24.95
N ARG A 58 15.31 -18.00 25.97
CA ARG A 58 15.41 -19.46 25.82
C ARG A 58 14.07 -20.19 25.70
N MET A 59 12.95 -19.49 25.89
CA MET A 59 11.61 -20.09 25.80
C MET A 59 11.09 -20.25 24.37
N HIS A 60 11.84 -19.81 23.35
CA HIS A 60 11.55 -20.14 21.96
C HIS A 60 12.66 -21.05 21.42
N PRO A 61 12.33 -22.17 20.74
CA PRO A 61 13.34 -22.87 19.94
C PRO A 61 13.96 -21.82 19.02
N ALA A 62 15.29 -21.82 18.91
CA ALA A 62 16.05 -20.90 18.06
C ALA A 62 15.69 -21.15 16.58
N LEU A 63 14.50 -20.72 16.19
CA LEU A 63 14.13 -20.50 14.82
C LEU A 63 14.80 -19.18 14.47
N VAL A 64 15.80 -19.28 13.59
CA VAL A 64 16.31 -18.20 12.75
C VAL A 64 15.23 -17.15 12.59
N GLY A 65 15.39 -16.04 13.28
CA GLY A 65 14.47 -14.93 13.22
C GLY A 65 14.56 -14.26 11.84
N PRO A 66 13.57 -13.44 11.45
CA PRO A 66 13.59 -12.70 10.17
C PRO A 66 14.80 -11.76 9.97
N ARG A 67 15.69 -11.66 10.96
CA ARG A 67 16.89 -10.82 10.96
C ARG A 67 18.20 -11.61 11.06
N ASP A 68 18.14 -12.94 11.07
CA ASP A 68 19.32 -13.81 11.17
C ASP A 68 19.85 -14.19 9.78
N TYR A 69 19.96 -13.19 8.88
CA TYR A 69 20.60 -13.38 7.58
C TYR A 69 22.12 -13.24 7.71
N GLU A 70 22.84 -14.22 7.21
CA GLU A 70 24.28 -14.15 7.04
C GLU A 70 24.56 -13.24 5.84
N VAL A 71 25.32 -12.17 6.04
CA VAL A 71 25.76 -11.32 4.93
C VAL A 71 26.80 -12.12 4.16
N ASP A 72 26.42 -12.57 2.97
CA ASP A 72 27.33 -13.24 2.05
C ASP A 72 28.30 -12.21 1.46
N ASP A 73 29.49 -12.09 2.06
CA ASP A 73 30.55 -11.19 1.60
C ASP A 73 31.19 -11.66 0.26
N THR A 74 30.65 -12.69 -0.40
CA THR A 74 31.19 -13.25 -1.66
C THR A 74 30.64 -12.61 -2.93
N ASP A 75 29.78 -11.60 -2.82
CA ASP A 75 29.36 -10.75 -3.95
C ASP A 75 30.16 -9.44 -3.96
N ASP A 76 31.42 -9.53 -4.37
CA ASP A 76 32.35 -8.40 -4.54
C ASP A 76 32.06 -7.55 -5.81
N GLY A 77 30.93 -7.78 -6.47
CA GLY A 77 30.43 -6.91 -7.53
C GLY A 77 29.76 -5.66 -6.96
N GLU A 78 30.42 -4.51 -7.05
CA GLU A 78 29.76 -3.21 -6.81
C GLU A 78 28.50 -3.13 -7.69
N PHE A 79 27.32 -3.06 -7.06
CA PHE A 79 26.04 -2.94 -7.79
C PHE A 79 26.05 -1.64 -8.60
N VAL A 80 26.25 -1.77 -9.91
CA VAL A 80 26.12 -0.69 -10.87
C VAL A 80 24.79 -0.87 -11.60
N PRO A 81 23.74 -0.08 -11.27
CA PRO A 81 22.51 -0.10 -12.04
C PRO A 81 22.79 0.20 -13.50
N GLU A 82 22.17 -0.53 -14.41
CA GLU A 82 22.15 -0.17 -15.81
C GLU A 82 21.47 1.20 -15.97
N ASP A 83 22.03 2.05 -16.83
CA ASP A 83 21.42 3.35 -17.12
C ASP A 83 20.01 3.14 -17.68
N PRO A 84 18.96 3.71 -17.05
CA PRO A 84 17.60 3.45 -17.47
C PRO A 84 17.40 3.95 -18.91
N PRO A 85 16.63 3.22 -19.75
CA PRO A 85 16.27 3.70 -21.06
C PRO A 85 15.68 5.12 -20.95
N PRO A 86 16.03 6.04 -21.87
CA PRO A 86 15.49 7.39 -21.81
C PRO A 86 13.97 7.31 -21.80
N LEU A 87 13.38 7.86 -20.73
CA LEU A 87 11.94 7.96 -20.52
C LEU A 87 11.38 8.90 -21.59
N GLY A 88 11.17 8.38 -22.80
CA GLY A 88 10.42 9.09 -23.82
C GLY A 88 9.03 9.42 -23.27
N PHE A 89 8.47 10.55 -23.71
CA PHE A 89 7.05 10.83 -23.49
C PHE A 89 6.27 9.55 -23.82
N GLY A 90 5.61 8.97 -22.81
CA GLY A 90 4.92 7.70 -22.94
C GLY A 90 3.92 7.71 -24.11
N ASN A 91 3.42 6.55 -24.51
CA ASN A 91 2.58 6.38 -25.70
C ASN A 91 1.58 7.56 -25.88
N PRO A 92 1.69 8.37 -26.95
CA PRO A 92 0.93 9.62 -27.07
C PRO A 92 -0.57 9.39 -27.12
N LEU A 93 -1.02 8.24 -27.61
CA LEU A 93 -2.43 7.85 -27.60
C LEU A 93 -2.94 7.63 -26.18
N LEU A 94 -2.10 7.08 -25.29
CA LEU A 94 -2.46 6.90 -23.89
C LEU A 94 -2.56 8.23 -23.16
N VAL A 95 -1.66 9.17 -23.47
CA VAL A 95 -1.71 10.54 -22.95
C VAL A 95 -2.98 11.23 -23.42
N LEU A 96 -3.32 11.15 -24.72
CA LEU A 96 -4.56 11.71 -25.27
C LEU A 96 -5.80 11.06 -24.64
N ALA A 97 -5.77 9.75 -24.38
CA ALA A 97 -6.87 9.05 -23.72
C ALA A 97 -7.06 9.50 -22.27
N TRP A 98 -5.97 9.73 -21.53
CA TRP A 98 -6.03 10.33 -20.20
C TRP A 98 -6.53 11.77 -20.25
N CYS A 99 -6.04 12.58 -21.18
CA CYS A 99 -6.53 13.93 -21.40
C CYS A 99 -8.01 13.96 -21.78
N GLY A 100 -8.52 13.01 -22.56
CA GLY A 100 -9.94 12.92 -22.83
C GLY A 100 -10.72 12.40 -21.61
N ALA A 101 -10.18 11.46 -20.84
CA ALA A 101 -10.85 10.89 -19.67
C ALA A 101 -11.00 11.91 -18.53
N THR A 102 -9.97 12.73 -18.27
CA THR A 102 -10.01 13.80 -17.24
C THR A 102 -10.44 15.14 -17.81
N GLY A 103 -10.04 15.46 -19.04
CA GLY A 103 -10.38 16.72 -19.69
C GLY A 103 -11.83 16.78 -20.11
N ALA A 104 -12.47 15.70 -20.55
CA ALA A 104 -13.89 15.75 -20.91
C ALA A 104 -14.80 16.16 -19.74
N PRO A 105 -14.72 15.60 -18.51
CA PRO A 105 -15.55 16.06 -17.40
C PRO A 105 -15.26 17.51 -16.99
N ILE A 106 -13.98 17.95 -17.06
CA ILE A 106 -13.62 19.36 -16.81
C ILE A 106 -14.24 20.27 -17.87
N VAL A 107 -14.10 19.93 -19.15
CA VAL A 107 -14.68 20.69 -20.26
C VAL A 107 -16.22 20.65 -20.18
N LEU A 108 -16.82 19.55 -19.71
CA LEU A 108 -18.27 19.42 -19.52
C LEU A 108 -18.77 20.36 -18.44
N LEU A 109 -18.02 20.46 -17.33
CA LEU A 109 -18.31 21.40 -16.26
C LEU A 109 -18.18 22.85 -16.74
N LEU A 110 -17.10 23.17 -17.45
CA LEU A 110 -16.87 24.51 -18.02
C LEU A 110 -17.96 24.86 -19.05
N ALA A 111 -18.33 23.93 -19.93
CA ALA A 111 -19.42 24.10 -20.88
C ALA A 111 -20.76 24.31 -20.16
N ALA A 112 -21.05 23.55 -19.09
CA ALA A 112 -22.26 23.76 -18.28
C ALA A 112 -22.31 25.15 -17.64
N MET A 113 -21.16 25.61 -17.14
CA MET A 113 -21.07 26.87 -16.40
C MET A 113 -21.12 28.09 -17.33
N PHE A 114 -20.43 28.03 -18.47
CA PHE A 114 -20.27 29.17 -19.39
C PHE A 114 -21.20 29.11 -20.62
N LEU A 115 -21.69 27.94 -21.02
CA LEU A 115 -22.51 27.74 -22.23
C LEU A 115 -23.94 27.29 -21.90
N ARG A 116 -24.61 27.96 -20.95
CA ARG A 116 -26.02 27.70 -20.59
C ARG A 116 -27.04 27.80 -21.75
N ARG A 117 -26.65 28.39 -22.90
CA ARG A 117 -27.45 28.48 -24.14
C ARG A 117 -27.01 27.48 -25.23
N SER A 118 -26.24 26.45 -24.87
CA SER A 118 -25.61 25.56 -25.85
C SER A 118 -26.60 24.70 -26.64
N PRO A 119 -26.39 24.55 -27.97
CA PRO A 119 -27.15 23.62 -28.79
C PRO A 119 -26.87 22.16 -28.36
N THR A 120 -27.93 21.34 -28.36
CA THR A 120 -27.94 19.91 -28.01
C THR A 120 -26.80 19.05 -28.58
N PRO A 121 -26.34 19.21 -29.85
CA PRO A 121 -25.24 18.40 -30.40
C PRO A 121 -23.91 18.54 -29.65
N LEU A 122 -23.64 19.68 -29.01
CA LEU A 122 -22.39 19.90 -28.27
C LEU A 122 -22.28 18.95 -27.06
N TRP A 123 -23.40 18.76 -26.35
CA TRP A 123 -23.47 17.83 -25.22
C TRP A 123 -23.25 16.38 -25.66
N ILE A 124 -23.88 15.98 -26.76
CA ILE A 124 -23.72 14.63 -27.34
C ILE A 124 -22.26 14.40 -27.74
N GLY A 125 -21.63 15.37 -28.39
CA GLY A 125 -20.21 15.30 -28.77
C GLY A 125 -19.29 15.12 -27.58
N LEU A 126 -19.52 15.87 -26.49
CA LEU A 126 -18.70 15.77 -25.29
C LEU A 126 -18.85 14.41 -24.59
N ILE A 127 -20.08 13.92 -24.48
CA ILE A 127 -20.37 12.59 -23.92
C ILE A 127 -19.71 11.51 -24.79
N ALA A 128 -19.80 11.62 -26.10
CA ALA A 128 -19.18 10.66 -27.03
C ALA A 128 -17.64 10.63 -26.89
N VAL A 129 -17.00 11.80 -26.79
CA VAL A 129 -15.54 11.90 -26.57
C VAL A 129 -15.15 11.27 -25.24
N PHE A 130 -15.90 11.54 -24.16
CA PHE A 130 -15.65 10.94 -22.85
C PHE A 130 -15.73 9.41 -22.90
N LEU A 131 -16.80 8.86 -23.48
CA LEU A 131 -17.00 7.42 -23.58
C LEU A 131 -15.92 6.75 -24.44
N LEU A 132 -15.53 7.37 -25.56
CA LEU A 132 -14.42 6.89 -26.40
C LEU A 132 -13.11 6.83 -25.62
N SER A 133 -12.81 7.89 -24.85
CA SER A 133 -11.57 7.98 -24.08
C SER A 133 -11.49 6.91 -22.98
N VAL A 134 -12.57 6.73 -22.21
CA VAL A 134 -12.64 5.72 -21.15
C VAL A 134 -12.60 4.30 -21.73
N GLY A 135 -13.37 4.04 -22.81
CA GLY A 135 -13.37 2.75 -23.49
C GLY A 135 -11.99 2.38 -24.06
N PHE A 136 -11.30 3.36 -24.65
CA PHE A 136 -9.93 3.17 -25.11
C PHE A 136 -8.97 2.83 -23.96
N LEU A 137 -9.09 3.52 -22.81
CA LEU A 137 -8.27 3.25 -21.63
C LEU A 137 -8.51 1.84 -21.08
N MET A 138 -9.76 1.41 -20.96
CA MET A 138 -10.12 0.05 -20.55
C MET A 138 -9.55 -1.03 -21.48
N TRP A 139 -9.54 -0.77 -22.80
CA TRP A 139 -8.95 -1.70 -23.76
C TRP A 139 -7.41 -1.72 -23.69
N LYS A 140 -6.79 -0.56 -23.44
CA LYS A 140 -5.33 -0.41 -23.35
C LYS A 140 -4.74 -0.87 -22.02
N LEU A 141 -5.54 -1.01 -20.95
CA LEU A 141 -5.04 -1.55 -19.69
C LEU A 141 -4.58 -3.00 -19.91
N PRO A 142 -3.30 -3.32 -19.64
CA PRO A 142 -2.81 -4.70 -19.69
C PRO A 142 -3.63 -5.55 -18.72
N ARG A 143 -4.39 -6.52 -19.26
CA ARG A 143 -5.15 -7.47 -18.42
C ARG A 143 -4.26 -8.42 -17.64
N HIS A 144 -2.98 -8.49 -18.00
CA HIS A 144 -1.96 -9.28 -17.35
C HIS A 144 -0.96 -8.30 -16.73
N ARG A 145 -0.71 -8.43 -15.43
CA ARG A 145 0.47 -7.81 -14.82
C ARG A 145 1.68 -8.41 -15.50
N ALA A 146 2.66 -7.58 -15.88
CA ALA A 146 3.94 -8.09 -16.32
C ALA A 146 4.54 -8.83 -15.11
N ASP A 147 4.52 -10.15 -15.18
CA ASP A 147 5.20 -11.03 -14.24
C ASP A 147 6.70 -10.84 -14.48
N ASN A 148 7.26 -9.79 -13.87
CA ASN A 148 8.64 -9.36 -14.04
C ASN A 148 9.59 -10.17 -13.14
N GLY A 149 9.24 -11.43 -12.81
CA GLY A 149 10.05 -12.34 -12.00
C GLY A 149 10.17 -11.96 -10.52
N ASP A 150 9.70 -10.77 -10.13
CA ASP A 150 9.59 -10.28 -8.75
C ASP A 150 8.33 -10.86 -8.09
N ASP A 151 8.33 -12.17 -7.93
CA ASP A 151 7.38 -12.89 -7.08
C ASP A 151 7.86 -12.67 -5.64
N GLY A 152 7.41 -11.55 -5.04
CA GLY A 152 7.95 -10.91 -3.83
C GLY A 152 7.99 -11.73 -2.53
N ALA A 153 7.88 -13.05 -2.60
CA ALA A 153 8.19 -13.97 -1.51
C ALA A 153 8.38 -15.38 -2.07
N ARG A 154 9.63 -15.84 -2.19
CA ARG A 154 9.95 -17.27 -2.27
C ARG A 154 10.60 -17.65 -0.94
N ILE A 155 9.92 -18.51 -0.19
CA ILE A 155 10.36 -19.09 1.10
C ILE A 155 11.08 -20.40 0.84
#